data_AF-A0A091BYR5-F1
#
_entry.id   AF-A0A091BYR5-F1
#
_cell.length_a   1.000
_cell.length_b   1.000
_cell.length_c   1.000
_cell.angle_alpha   90.00
_cell.angle_beta   90.00
_cell.angle_gamma   90.00
#
_symmetry.space_group_name_H-M   'P 1'
#
loop_
_entity.id
_entity.type
_entity.pdbx_description
1 polymer ?
#
loop_
_entity_poly.entity_id
_entity_poly.type
_entity_poly.pdbx_seq_one_letter_code
_entity_poly.pdbx_strand_id
1 'polypeptide(L)' 'MQIINISAAEKTPEVVAYFRKLYPDLPIMATGGPTDENIRQTIQAGANAITYTPPSNGELFSKKMDLYRQQEIDKYERLQ' A
#
# COMPACT_ATOMS: atom_id res chain seq x y z
N MET A 1 11.05 6.27 -23.53
CA MET A 1 9.74 5.76 -23.09
C MET A 1 9.13 6.80 -22.15
N GLN A 2 7.87 7.18 -22.34
CA GLN A 2 7.15 8.06 -21.44
C GLN A 2 6.16 7.21 -20.62
N ILE A 3 6.09 7.46 -19.31
CA ILE A 3 5.15 6.83 -18.39
C ILE A 3 4.28 7.92 -17.77
N ILE A 4 2.98 7.67 -17.67
CA ILE A 4 2.09 8.59 -16.96
C ILE A 4 2.01 8.21 -15.48
N ASN A 5 2.00 9.21 -14.61
CA ASN A 5 1.75 9.01 -13.18
C ASN A 5 0.29 9.38 -12.86
N ILE A 6 -0.47 8.42 -12.33
CA ILE A 6 -1.85 8.62 -11.87
C ILE A 6 -1.87 8.64 -10.35
N SER A 7 -2.40 9.72 -9.78
CA SER A 7 -2.55 9.88 -8.32
C SER A 7 -3.90 10.53 -8.04
N ALA A 8 -4.85 9.74 -7.51
CA ALA A 8 -6.22 10.19 -7.28
C ALA A 8 -6.75 9.74 -5.90
N ALA A 9 -5.85 9.62 -4.91
CA ALA A 9 -6.15 9.12 -3.56
C ALA A 9 -6.86 7.75 -3.62
N GLU A 10 -7.98 7.59 -2.89
CA GLU A 10 -8.80 6.38 -2.89
C GLU A 10 -9.31 5.97 -4.28
N LYS A 11 -9.43 6.93 -5.22
CA LYS A 11 -9.95 6.70 -6.57
C LYS A 11 -8.89 6.27 -7.60
N THR A 12 -7.65 6.04 -7.14
CA THR A 12 -6.54 5.69 -8.03
C THR A 12 -6.82 4.43 -8.86
N PRO A 13 -7.33 3.32 -8.29
CA PRO A 13 -7.68 2.14 -9.07
C PRO A 13 -8.68 2.42 -10.20
N GLU A 14 -9.72 3.21 -9.94
CA GLU A 14 -10.78 3.53 -10.90
C GLU A 14 -10.25 4.37 -12.06
N VAL A 15 -9.39 5.34 -11.77
CA VAL A 15 -8.76 6.18 -12.80
C VAL A 15 -7.80 5.34 -13.63
N VAL A 16 -7.00 4.46 -13.01
CA VAL A 16 -6.12 3.54 -13.74
C VAL A 16 -6.93 2.64 -14.68
N ALA A 17 -8.02 2.03 -14.20
CA ALA A 17 -8.88 1.16 -14.99
C ALA A 17 -9.51 1.91 -16.19
N TYR A 18 -9.94 3.15 -15.96
CA TYR A 18 -10.46 4.02 -17.02
C TYR A 18 -9.42 4.26 -18.12
N PHE A 19 -8.19 4.66 -17.78
CA PHE A 19 -7.13 4.88 -18.76
C PHE A 19 -6.66 3.60 -19.43
N ARG A 20 -6.57 2.48 -18.69
CA ARG A 20 -6.20 1.17 -19.27
C ARG A 20 -7.22 0.70 -20.30
N LYS A 21 -8.52 0.98 -20.09
CA LYS A 21 -9.58 0.68 -21.07
C LYS A 21 -9.46 1.52 -22.34
N LEU A 22 -9.14 2.82 -22.21
CA LEU A 22 -9.00 3.73 -23.36
C LEU A 22 -7.69 3.55 -24.11
N TYR A 23 -6.61 3.22 -23.40
CA TYR A 23 -5.26 3.10 -23.94
C TYR A 23 -4.61 1.81 -23.41
N PRO A 24 -4.89 0.65 -24.04
CA PRO A 24 -4.45 -0.66 -23.56
C PRO A 24 -2.94 -0.82 -23.41
N ASP A 25 -2.14 -0.10 -24.19
CA ASP A 25 -0.67 -0.20 -24.20
C ASP A 25 0.02 0.97 -23.46
N LEU A 26 -0.73 1.92 -22.92
CA LEU A 26 -0.16 3.08 -22.23
C LEU A 26 0.60 2.62 -20.98
N PRO A 27 1.89 2.97 -20.81
CA PRO A 27 2.59 2.69 -19.56
C PRO A 27 2.04 3.57 -18.44
N ILE A 28 1.59 2.96 -17.34
CA ILE A 28 0.96 3.62 -16.20
C ILE A 28 1.76 3.31 -14.93
N MET A 29 2.19 4.36 -14.23
CA MET A 29 2.61 4.33 -12.84
C MET A 29 1.50 4.93 -11.97
N ALA A 30 1.23 4.35 -10.81
CA ALA A 30 0.15 4.85 -9.96
C ALA A 30 0.44 4.70 -8.46
N THR A 31 -0.15 5.55 -7.63
CA THR A 31 -0.02 5.47 -6.17
C THR A 31 -0.82 4.30 -5.60
N GLY A 32 -0.17 3.45 -4.80
CA GLY A 32 -0.78 2.23 -4.26
C GLY A 32 -1.60 2.40 -2.98
N GLY A 33 -1.71 3.61 -2.42
CA GLY A 33 -2.38 3.82 -1.12
C GLY A 33 -1.63 3.18 0.07
N PRO A 34 -2.15 3.33 1.30
CA PRO A 34 -1.44 2.93 2.53
C PRO A 34 -1.58 1.44 2.89
N THR A 35 -2.48 0.70 2.23
CA THR A 35 -2.73 -0.71 2.56
C THR A 35 -2.37 -1.62 1.39
N ASP A 36 -1.98 -2.86 1.72
CA ASP A 36 -1.74 -3.92 0.73
C ASP A 36 -2.94 -4.12 -0.21
N GLU A 37 -4.16 -3.95 0.30
CA GLU A 37 -5.38 -4.06 -0.49
C GLU A 37 -5.47 -2.96 -1.55
N ASN A 38 -5.19 -1.71 -1.18
CA ASN A 38 -5.16 -0.60 -2.15
C ASN A 38 -4.09 -0.81 -3.23
N ILE A 39 -2.93 -1.35 -2.85
CA ILE A 39 -1.83 -1.66 -3.78
C ILE A 39 -2.31 -2.71 -4.78
N ARG A 40 -2.91 -3.81 -4.29
CA ARG A 40 -3.43 -4.90 -5.13
C ARG A 40 -4.50 -4.42 -6.09
N GLN A 41 -5.45 -3.61 -5.62
CA GLN A 41 -6.51 -3.04 -6.45
C GLN A 41 -5.94 -2.20 -7.60
N THR A 42 -4.90 -1.39 -7.32
CA THR A 42 -4.27 -0.54 -8.33
C THR A 42 -3.49 -1.36 -9.37
N ILE A 43 -2.83 -2.45 -8.95
CA ILE A 43 -2.19 -3.40 -9.87
C ILE A 43 -3.24 -4.08 -10.76
N GLN A 44 -4.33 -4.57 -10.17
CA GLN A 44 -5.42 -5.24 -10.90
C GLN A 44 -6.13 -4.32 -11.87
N ALA A 45 -6.25 -3.02 -11.56
CA ALA A 45 -6.75 -2.00 -12.47
C ALA A 45 -5.89 -1.81 -13.73
N GLY A 46 -4.63 -2.28 -13.69
CA GLY A 46 -3.73 -2.30 -14.83
C GLY A 46 -2.55 -1.33 -14.71
N ALA A 47 -2.14 -0.93 -13.51
CA ALA A 47 -0.89 -0.19 -13.34
C ALA A 47 0.32 -1.10 -13.63
N ASN A 48 1.32 -0.59 -14.34
CA ASN A 48 2.57 -1.29 -14.61
C ASN A 48 3.58 -1.15 -13.47
N ALA A 49 3.49 -0.04 -12.72
CA ALA A 49 4.34 0.25 -11.58
C ALA A 49 3.53 0.93 -10.47
N ILE A 50 3.87 0.63 -9.22
CA ILE A 50 3.24 1.25 -8.04
C ILE A 50 4.24 2.14 -7.32
N THR A 51 3.81 3.34 -6.96
CA THR A 51 4.50 4.18 -5.98
C THR A 51 3.86 3.97 -4.61
N TYR A 52 4.69 3.62 -3.64
CA TYR A 52 4.28 3.47 -2.24
C TYR A 52 5.25 4.24 -1.35
N THR A 53 4.72 4.84 -0.30
CA THR A 53 5.54 5.44 0.75
C THR A 53 5.69 4.38 1.85
N PRO A 54 6.91 3.91 2.14
CA PRO A 54 7.11 2.97 3.24
C PRO A 54 6.75 3.62 4.58
N PRO A 55 6.36 2.83 5.59
CA PRO A 55 6.14 3.35 6.94
C PRO A 55 7.41 4.00 7.47
N SER A 56 7.23 5.06 8.23
CA SER A 56 8.31 5.75 8.93
C SER A 56 8.94 4.87 10.01
N ASN A 57 10.17 5.23 10.41
CA ASN A 57 10.83 4.57 11.54
C ASN A 57 9.96 4.61 12.81
N GLY A 58 9.26 5.72 13.07
CA GLY A 58 8.37 5.86 14.23
C GLY A 58 7.24 4.83 14.23
N GLU A 59 6.59 4.62 13.07
CA GLU A 59 5.54 3.62 12.92
C GLU A 59 6.07 2.19 13.09
N LEU A 60 7.26 1.91 12.56
CA LEU A 60 7.92 0.61 12.74
C LEU A 60 8.27 0.35 14.21
N PHE A 61 8.81 1.35 14.92
CA PHE A 61 9.14 1.24 16.34
C PHE A 61 7.89 1.09 17.21
N SER A 62 6.82 1.83 16.93
CA SER A 62 5.55 1.73 17.66
C SER A 62 5.00 0.29 17.62
N LYS A 63 4.92 -0.31 16.42
CA LYS A 63 4.48 -1.71 16.26
C LYS A 63 5.32 -2.69 17.07
N LYS A 64 6.64 -2.46 17.13
CA LYS A 64 7.56 -3.30 17.90
C LYS A 64 7.32 -3.18 19.41
N MET A 65 7.05 -1.98 19.90
CA MET A 65 6.75 -1.75 21.32
C MET A 65 5.43 -2.40 21.73
N ASP A 66 4.42 -2.37 20.86
CA ASP A 66 3.15 -3.05 21.12
C ASP A 66 3.33 -4.57 21.25
N LEU A 67 4.15 -5.17 20.38
CA LEU A 67 4.53 -6.58 20.47
C LEU A 67 5.22 -6.90 21.80
N TYR A 68 6.18 -6.08 22.22
CA TYR A 68 6.88 -6.27 23.50
C TYR A 68 5.93 -6.16 24.69
N ARG A 69 5.00 -5.20 24.67
CA ARG A 69 4.01 -5.05 25.73
C ARG A 69 3.14 -6.30 25.87
N GLN A 70 2.68 -6.85 24.74
CA GLN A 70 1.89 -8.09 24.74
C GLN A 70 2.70 -9.28 25.26
N GLN A 71 3.95 -9.43 24.81
CA GLN A 71 4.83 -10.51 25.25
C GLN A 71 5.07 -10.50 26.77
N GLU A 72 5.25 -9.31 27.36
CA GLU A 72 5.42 -9.20 28.81
C GLU A 72 4.13 -9.55 29.55
N ILE A 73 2.95 -9.08 29.10
CA ILE A 73 1.66 -9.46 29.67
C ILE A 73 1.47 -10.99 29.64
N ASP A 74 1.65 -11.61 28.46
CA ASP A 74 1.50 -13.06 28.29
C ASP A 74 2.48 -13.86 29.16
N LYS A 75 3.65 -13.29 29.45
CA LYS A 75 4.66 -13.91 30.32
C LYS A 75 4.24 -13.83 31.79
N TYR A 76 3.71 -12.69 32.24
CA TYR A 76 3.17 -12.55 33.59
C TYR A 76 1.98 -13.49 33.83
N GLU A 77 1.06 -13.59 32.87
CA GLU A 77 -0.11 -14.49 32.96
C GLU A 77 0.29 -15.97 33.02
N ARG A 78 1.34 -16.38 32.31
CA ARG A 78 1.86 -17.76 32.34
C ARG A 78 2.61 -18.14 33.62
N LEU A 79 2.97 -17.16 34.44
CA LEU A 79 3.68 -17.37 35.71
C LEU A 79 2.72 -17.43 36.92
N GLN A 80 1.42 -17.23 36.71
CA GLN A 80 0.36 -17.43 37.71
C GLN A 80 -0.37 -18.76 37.48
#